data_AF-A0A7Z9HF16-F1
#
_entry.id   AF-A0A7Z9HF16-F1
#
_cell.length_a   1.000
_cell.length_b   1.000
_cell.length_c   1.000
_cell.angle_alpha   90.00
_cell.angle_beta   90.00
_cell.angle_gamma   90.00
#
_symmetry.space_group_name_H-M   'P 1'
#
loop_
_entity.id
_entity.type
_entity.pdbx_description
1 polymer ?
#
loop_
_entity_poly.entity_id
_entity_poly.type
_entity_poly.pdbx_seq_one_letter_code
_entity_poly.pdbx_strand_id
1 'polypeptide(L)' 'MSFLEPGGRILLITLEYDQNQMTGPPFSVPADEIEWLYAPYGVLELLETSDILDERFRKKGLDGMLERVFQFIKH' A
#
# COMPACT_ATOMS: atom_id res chain seq x y z
N MET A 1 -12.32 2.30 -11.62
CA MET A 1 -11.10 2.36 -12.47
C MET A 1 -11.44 2.79 -13.91
N SER A 2 -11.97 4.00 -14.12
CA SER A 2 -12.42 4.48 -15.45
C SER A 2 -11.31 5.12 -16.30
N PHE A 3 -10.18 5.46 -15.69
CA PHE A 3 -9.04 6.13 -16.34
C PHE A 3 -8.02 5.15 -16.95
N LEU A 4 -8.23 3.84 -16.80
CA LEU A 4 -7.32 2.79 -17.21
C LEU A 4 -8.04 1.85 -18.18
N GLU A 5 -7.45 1.58 -19.35
CA GLU A 5 -7.98 0.61 -20.31
C GLU A 5 -7.81 -0.84 -19.81
N PRO A 6 -8.63 -1.80 -20.29
CA PRO A 6 -8.41 -3.22 -20.03
C PRO A 6 -6.98 -3.67 -20.32
N GLY A 7 -6.39 -4.47 -19.43
CA GLY A 7 -4.98 -4.86 -19.49
C GLY A 7 -3.98 -3.77 -19.08
N GLY A 8 -4.45 -2.55 -18.81
CA GLY A 8 -3.64 -1.47 -18.25
C GLY A 8 -3.08 -1.85 -16.87
N ARG A 9 -1.91 -1.31 -16.55
CA ARG A 9 -1.14 -1.68 -15.35
C ARG A 9 -0.86 -0.47 -14.47
N ILE A 10 -0.90 -0.69 -13.16
CA ILE A 10 -0.53 0.30 -12.14
C ILE A 10 0.45 -0.35 -11.18
N LEU A 11 1.51 0.39 -10.82
CA LEU A 11 2.30 0.08 -9.61
C LEU A 11 1.68 0.84 -8.44
N LEU A 12 1.29 0.09 -7.43
CA LEU A 12 0.66 0.60 -6.22
C LEU A 12 1.62 0.41 -5.05
N ILE A 13 1.99 1.51 -4.40
CA ILE A 13 2.84 1.50 -3.21
C ILE A 13 1.96 1.85 -2.02
N THR A 14 2.00 1.01 -0.99
CA THR A 14 1.33 1.25 0.28
C THR A 14 2.29 1.19 1.45
N LEU A 15 1.92 1.88 2.52
CA LEU A 15 2.65 1.92 3.78
C LEU A 15 1.76 1.33 4.87
N GLU A 16 2.29 0.36 5.61
CA GLU A 16 1.57 -0.36 6.66
C GLU A 16 2.34 -0.23 7.98
N TYR A 17 1.66 0.31 8.97
CA TYR A 17 2.11 0.48 10.35
C TYR A 17 0.89 0.50 11.29
N ASP A 18 1.08 0.46 12.61
CA ASP A 18 -0.03 0.61 13.55
C ASP A 18 -0.58 2.05 13.50
N GLN A 19 -1.76 2.21 12.90
CA GLN A 19 -2.40 3.51 12.70
C GLN A 19 -2.67 4.27 14.02
N ASN A 20 -2.69 3.59 15.17
CA ASN A 20 -2.82 4.22 16.47
C ASN A 20 -1.55 4.97 16.93
N GLN A 21 -0.38 4.64 16.36
CA GLN A 21 0.90 5.25 16.72
C GLN A 21 1.11 6.63 16.08
N MET A 22 0.49 6.88 14.92
CA MET A 22 0.64 8.14 14.18
C MET A 22 -0.64 8.45 13.40
N THR A 23 -1.14 9.68 13.48
CA THR A 23 -2.39 10.12 12.81
C THR A 23 -2.26 10.35 11.29
N GLY A 24 -1.07 10.13 10.70
CA GLY A 24 -0.76 10.47 9.31
C GLY A 24 -0.66 11.97 9.01
N PRO A 25 -0.40 12.36 7.74
CA PRO A 25 0.05 11.48 6.65
C PRO A 25 1.54 11.08 6.74
N PRO A 26 1.95 10.00 6.03
CA PRO A 26 1.07 9.07 5.28
C PRO A 26 0.16 8.28 6.23
N PHE A 27 -1.01 7.85 5.75
CA PHE A 27 -1.89 6.93 6.50
C PHE A 27 -1.46 5.48 6.25
N SER A 28 -1.73 4.60 7.21
CA SER A 28 -1.53 3.17 7.08
C SER A 28 -2.66 2.58 6.24
N VAL A 29 -2.33 1.86 5.17
CA VAL A 29 -3.31 1.14 4.34
C VAL A 29 -2.83 -0.30 4.21
N PRO A 30 -3.39 -1.23 5.01
CA PRO A 30 -2.91 -2.61 5.02
C PRO A 30 -3.28 -3.36 3.73
N ALA A 31 -2.59 -4.46 3.46
CA ALA A 31 -2.76 -5.21 2.20
C ALA A 31 -4.18 -5.75 1.98
N ASP A 32 -4.88 -6.16 3.03
CA ASP A 32 -6.25 -6.68 2.95
C ASP A 32 -7.24 -5.61 2.47
N GLU A 33 -7.06 -4.36 2.92
CA GLU A 33 -7.83 -3.21 2.42
C GLU A 33 -7.55 -2.97 0.93
N ILE A 34 -6.28 -3.02 0.51
CA ILE A 34 -5.92 -2.91 -0.90
C ILE A 34 -6.55 -4.03 -1.73
N GLU A 35 -6.41 -5.28 -1.30
CA GLU A 35 -6.99 -6.44 -1.98
C GLU A 35 -8.51 -6.30 -2.13
N TRP A 36 -9.20 -5.91 -1.06
CA TRP A 36 -10.65 -5.71 -1.08
C TRP A 36 -11.07 -4.57 -2.02
N LEU A 37 -10.36 -3.44 -2.01
CA LEU A 37 -10.66 -2.29 -2.87
C LEU A 37 -10.44 -2.57 -4.35
N TYR A 38 -9.42 -3.36 -4.69
CA TYR A 38 -9.01 -3.60 -6.08
C TYR A 38 -9.60 -4.88 -6.69
N ALA A 39 -10.01 -5.86 -5.89
CA ALA A 39 -10.57 -7.14 -6.35
C ALA A 39 -11.70 -7.02 -7.39
N PRO A 40 -12.63 -6.04 -7.32
CA PRO A 40 -13.69 -5.93 -8.33
C PRO A 40 -13.21 -5.48 -9.72
N TYR A 41 -11.98 -4.96 -9.85
CA TYR A 41 -11.51 -4.27 -11.04
C TYR A 41 -10.42 -5.00 -11.81
N GLY A 42 -9.78 -6.01 -11.23
CA GLY A 42 -8.60 -6.62 -11.82
C GLY A 42 -7.88 -7.60 -10.90
N VAL A 43 -6.67 -7.95 -11.31
CA VAL A 43 -5.76 -8.81 -10.56
C VAL A 43 -4.71 -7.96 -9.86
N LEU A 44 -4.43 -8.28 -8.60
CA LEU A 44 -3.37 -7.68 -7.81
C LEU A 44 -2.29 -8.72 -7.52
N GLU A 45 -1.02 -8.36 -7.68
CA GLU A 45 0.14 -9.19 -7.41
C GLU A 45 1.10 -8.43 -6.49
N LEU A 46 1.44 -9.00 -5.34
CA LEU A 46 2.48 -8.44 -4.45
C LEU A 46 3.85 -8.69 -5.08
N LEU A 47 4.57 -7.61 -5.38
CA LEU A 47 5.92 -7.66 -5.95
C LEU A 47 7.00 -7.59 -4.87
N GLU A 48 6.81 -6.74 -3.86
CA GLU A 48 7.82 -6.49 -2.83
C GLU A 48 7.19 -6.14 -1.48
N THR A 49 7.87 -6.52 -0.40
CA THR A 49 7.63 -6.02 0.95
C THR A 49 8.97 -5.68 1.59
N SER A 50 9.08 -4.45 2.08
CA SER A 50 10.33 -3.91 2.64
C SER A 50 10.05 -3.19 3.95
N ASP A 51 10.87 -3.43 4.97
CA ASP A 51 10.88 -2.60 6.18
C ASP A 51 11.63 -1.31 5.88
N ILE A 52 10.91 -0.19 5.96
CA ILE A 52 11.43 1.13 5.59
C ILE A 52 11.48 2.07 6.79
N LEU A 53 11.40 1.55 8.02
CA LEU A 53 11.42 2.38 9.22
C LEU A 53 12.73 3.16 9.33
N ASP A 54 12.64 4.48 9.16
CA ASP A 54 13.75 5.41 9.30
C ASP A 54 13.62 6.27 10.58
N GLU A 55 14.60 7.14 10.80
CA GLU A 55 14.60 8.01 11.97
C GLU A 55 13.49 9.09 11.94
N ARG A 56 13.06 9.51 10.76
CA ARG A 56 11.95 10.47 10.62
C ARG A 56 10.65 9.85 11.11
N PHE A 57 10.39 8.58 10.82
CA PHE A 57 9.19 7.86 11.25
C PHE A 57 9.27 7.44 12.72
N ARG A 58 10.45 7.04 13.22
CA ARG A 58 10.65 6.82 14.67
C ARG A 58 10.35 8.07 15.50
N LYS A 59 10.77 9.25 15.03
CA LYS A 59 10.46 10.54 15.69
C LYS A 59 8.96 10.87 15.72
N LYS A 60 8.17 10.23 14.86
CA LYS A 60 6.71 10.34 14.86
C LYS A 60 6.01 9.27 15.71
N GLY A 61 6.76 8.41 16.40
CA GLY A 61 6.22 7.40 17.32
C GLY A 61 6.06 6.01 16.71
N LEU A 62 6.51 5.77 15.47
CA LEU A 62 6.43 4.44 14.85
C LEU A 62 7.56 3.53 15.36
N ASP A 63 7.21 2.29 15.66
CA ASP A 63 8.15 1.23 16.01
C ASP A 63 8.37 0.21 14.87
N GLY A 64 7.53 0.25 13.84
CA GLY A 64 7.62 -0.55 12.63
C GLY A 64 6.91 0.13 11.46
N MET A 65 7.41 -0.10 10.24
CA MET A 65 6.79 0.41 9.02
C MET A 65 7.17 -0.43 7.82
N LEU A 66 6.18 -1.06 7.19
CA LEU A 66 6.37 -1.83 5.97
C LEU A 66 5.90 -1.02 4.76
N GLU A 67 6.72 -0.98 3.72
CA GLU A 67 6.29 -0.64 2.38
C GLU A 67 5.92 -1.93 1.64
N ARG A 68 4.78 -1.91 0.95
CA ARG A 68 4.37 -3.00 0.06
C ARG A 68 4.13 -2.45 -1.34
N VAL A 69 4.69 -3.13 -2.33
CA VAL A 69 4.56 -2.77 -3.73
C VAL A 69 3.74 -3.84 -4.44
N PHE A 70 2.63 -3.44 -5.04
CA PHE A 70 1.77 -4.30 -5.83
C PHE A 70 1.79 -3.90 -7.31
N GLN A 71 1.68 -4.89 -8.18
CA GLN A 71 1.22 -4.69 -9.55
C GLN A 71 -0.27 -4.94 -9.62
N PHE A 72 -1.03 -3.96 -10.10
CA PHE A 72 -2.43 -4.13 -10.46
C PHE A 72 -2.56 -4.20 -11.98
N ILE A 73 -3.35 -5.17 -12.47
CA ILE A 73 -3.73 -5.29 -13.89
C ILE A 73 -5.25 -5.27 -13.99
N LYS A 74 -5.80 -4.29 -14.72
CA LYS A 74 -7.24 -4.19 -14.94
C LYS A 74 -7.75 -5.30 -15.86
N HIS A 75 -8.93 -5.83 -15.55
CA HIS A 75 -9.70 -6.68 -16.47
C HIS A 75 -10.02 -5.99 -17.80
#